data_AF-A0A7W1CEQ4-F1
#
_entry.id   AF-A0A7W1CEQ4-F1
#
_cell.length_a   1.000
_cell.length_b   1.000
_cell.length_c   1.000
_cell.angle_alpha   90.00
_cell.angle_beta   90.00
_cell.angle_gamma   90.00
#
_symmetry.space_group_name_H-M   'P 1'
#
loop_
_entity.id
_entity.type
_entity.pdbx_description
1 polymer ?
#
loop_
_entity_poly.entity_id
_entity_poly.type
_entity_poly.pdbx_seq_one_letter_code
_entity_poly.pdbx_strand_id
1 'polypeptide(L)'
;PELVKQMLPSLEKAIGKENVYETEWTTGAEDFSYYRLKAPAFFFNVGGMPRGKNEKDAAPHHTPDFYIDDSRLDVGIKAFCNIVFDYQPMTKTAGVSNGKNFPEILSEQVPVENYFSERLFDVPFQSFGLESVSAF
;
A
#
# COMPACT_ATOMS: atom_id res chain seq x y z
N PRO A 1 1.88 11.68 -6.00
CA PRO A 1 3.02 11.74 -5.08
C PRO A 1 4.19 10.88 -5.56
N GLU A 2 5.42 11.18 -5.13
CA GLU A 2 6.61 10.47 -5.62
C GLU A 2 6.59 8.96 -5.32
N LEU A 3 6.29 8.58 -4.08
CA LEU A 3 6.23 7.16 -3.69
C LEU A 3 5.16 6.37 -4.47
N VAL A 4 4.02 6.99 -4.77
CA VAL A 4 2.97 6.37 -5.59
C VAL A 4 3.49 6.11 -7.00
N LYS A 5 4.14 7.10 -7.62
CA LYS A 5 4.75 6.94 -8.95
C LYS A 5 5.83 5.86 -8.97
N GLN A 6 6.61 5.78 -7.90
CA GLN A 6 7.65 4.77 -7.74
C GLN A 6 7.06 3.36 -7.64
N MET A 7 5.95 3.19 -6.92
CA MET A 7 5.34 1.88 -6.62
C MET A 7 4.25 1.45 -7.62
N LEU A 8 3.78 2.36 -8.48
CA LEU A 8 2.78 2.05 -9.50
C LEU A 8 3.17 0.85 -10.40
N PRO A 9 4.43 0.74 -10.90
CA PRO A 9 4.83 -0.42 -11.69
C PRO A 9 4.72 -1.75 -10.93
N SER A 10 4.89 -1.75 -9.61
CA SER A 10 4.75 -2.96 -8.78
C SER A 10 3.30 -3.42 -8.69
N LEU A 11 2.36 -2.47 -8.61
CA LEU A 11 0.93 -2.76 -8.67
C LEU A 11 0.54 -3.27 -10.07
N GLU A 12 0.96 -2.57 -11.13
CA GLU A 12 0.70 -2.97 -12.52
C GLU A 12 1.28 -4.37 -12.83
N LYS A 13 2.46 -4.68 -12.30
CA LYS A 13 3.10 -6.01 -12.42
C LYS A 13 2.31 -7.10 -11.68
N ALA A 14 1.72 -6.77 -10.53
CA ALA A 14 0.98 -7.73 -9.73
C ALA A 14 -0.34 -8.18 -10.39
N ILE A 15 -1.04 -7.25 -11.06
CA ILE A 15 -2.44 -7.48 -11.47
C ILE A 15 -2.77 -7.04 -12.90
N GLY A 16 -1.83 -6.48 -13.65
CA GLY A 16 -2.07 -5.90 -14.97
C GLY A 16 -2.45 -4.43 -14.89
N LYS A 17 -1.98 -3.62 -15.85
CA LYS A 17 -2.18 -2.16 -15.88
C LYS A 17 -3.65 -1.77 -15.99
N GLU A 18 -4.43 -2.57 -16.69
CA GLU A 18 -5.87 -2.37 -16.90
C GLU A 18 -6.69 -2.51 -15.60
N ASN A 19 -6.12 -3.13 -14.56
CA ASN A 19 -6.77 -3.36 -13.28
C ASN A 19 -6.29 -2.39 -12.18
N VAL A 20 -5.42 -1.43 -12.53
CA VAL A 20 -4.90 -0.39 -11.62
C VAL A 20 -5.38 0.98 -12.09
N TYR A 21 -6.01 1.75 -11.21
CA TYR A 21 -6.47 3.09 -11.54
C TYR A 21 -6.45 4.06 -10.35
N GLU A 22 -6.35 5.34 -10.67
CA GLU A 22 -6.45 6.41 -9.68
C GLU A 22 -7.89 6.58 -9.22
N THR A 23 -8.09 6.89 -7.94
CA THR A 23 -9.41 7.14 -7.37
C THR A 23 -9.51 8.55 -6.83
N GLU A 24 -10.75 9.03 -6.81
CA GLU A 24 -11.08 10.28 -6.14
C GLU A 24 -10.91 10.14 -4.62
N TRP A 25 -10.54 11.23 -3.99
CA TRP A 25 -10.48 11.33 -2.52
C TRP A 25 -11.83 11.03 -1.89
N THR A 26 -11.80 10.28 -0.80
CA THR A 26 -12.98 10.01 0.04
C THR A 26 -12.89 10.79 1.34
N THR A 27 -14.03 10.99 2.00
CA THR A 27 -14.11 11.65 3.32
C THR A 27 -14.05 10.65 4.48
N GLY A 28 -13.60 9.42 4.22
CA GLY A 28 -13.40 8.40 5.25
C GLY A 28 -12.29 8.80 6.22
N ALA A 29 -12.51 8.59 7.51
CA ALA A 29 -11.47 8.72 8.52
C ALA A 29 -10.65 7.44 8.55
N GLU A 30 -9.33 7.57 8.41
CA GLU A 30 -8.39 6.45 8.35
C GLU A 30 -7.12 6.80 9.14
N ASP A 31 -6.77 5.97 10.12
CA ASP A 31 -5.63 6.22 11.01
C ASP A 31 -4.29 5.86 10.36
N PHE A 32 -4.29 5.16 9.21
CA PHE A 32 -3.09 4.94 8.41
C PHE A 32 -2.36 6.24 8.06
N SER A 33 -3.10 7.35 7.95
CA SER A 33 -2.56 8.69 7.74
C SER A 33 -1.45 9.09 8.72
N TYR A 34 -1.47 8.56 9.95
CA TYR A 34 -0.43 8.81 10.95
C TYR A 34 0.92 8.18 10.59
N TYR A 35 0.98 7.09 9.83
CA TYR A 35 2.25 6.50 9.39
C TYR A 35 3.02 7.45 8.46
N ARG A 36 2.31 8.28 7.69
CA ARG A 36 2.94 9.27 6.80
C ARG A 36 3.72 10.36 7.55
N LEU A 37 3.48 10.53 8.86
CA LEU A 37 4.25 11.44 9.70
C LEU A 37 5.69 10.98 9.93
N LYS A 38 5.96 9.68 9.76
CA LYS A 38 7.25 9.05 10.10
C LYS A 38 8.04 8.62 8.88
N ALA A 39 7.35 8.26 7.79
CA ALA A 39 7.98 7.78 6.58
C ALA A 39 7.15 8.16 5.34
N PRO A 40 7.76 8.17 4.14
CA PRO A 40 6.99 8.15 2.91
C PRO A 40 6.00 6.98 2.95
N ALA A 41 4.70 7.30 2.97
CA ALA A 41 3.63 6.33 2.95
C ALA A 41 2.63 6.66 1.83
N PHE A 42 1.98 5.62 1.30
CA PHE A 42 0.83 5.71 0.42
C PHE A 42 -0.17 4.62 0.80
N PHE A 43 -1.44 4.84 0.46
CA PHE A 43 -2.53 3.91 0.73
C PHE A 43 -3.17 3.53 -0.59
N PHE A 44 -3.56 2.27 -0.74
CA PHE A 44 -4.26 1.78 -1.92
C PHE A 44 -5.36 0.81 -1.50
N ASN A 45 -6.43 0.76 -2.28
CA ASN A 45 -7.55 -0.15 -2.03
C ASN A 45 -7.44 -1.38 -2.93
N VAL A 46 -7.96 -2.49 -2.44
CA VAL A 46 -8.17 -3.72 -3.22
C VAL A 46 -9.66 -3.94 -3.37
N GLY A 47 -10.10 -4.17 -4.60
CA GLY A 47 -11.48 -4.45 -4.96
C GLY A 47 -11.93 -5.75 -4.31
N GLY A 48 -13.11 -5.70 -3.71
CA GLY A 48 -13.77 -6.85 -3.10
C GLY A 48 -15.21 -7.02 -3.58
N MET A 49 -15.61 -6.30 -4.62
CA MET A 49 -16.96 -6.38 -5.16
C MET A 49 -17.10 -7.66 -6.02
N PRO A 50 -18.20 -8.42 -5.88
CA PRO A 50 -18.46 -9.56 -6.75
C PRO A 50 -18.38 -9.21 -8.23
N ARG A 51 -17.69 -10.04 -9.00
CA ARG A 51 -17.48 -9.80 -10.43
C ARG A 51 -18.80 -9.65 -11.18
N GLY A 52 -18.91 -8.60 -12.00
CA GLY A 52 -20.08 -8.32 -12.82
C GLY A 52 -21.24 -7.63 -12.09
N LYS A 53 -21.11 -7.34 -10.79
CA LYS A 53 -22.05 -6.47 -10.07
C LYS A 53 -21.80 -5.01 -10.45
N ASN A 54 -22.85 -4.20 -10.43
CA ASN A 54 -22.73 -2.75 -10.59
C ASN A 54 -22.28 -2.12 -9.25
N GLU A 55 -21.29 -1.23 -9.31
CA GLU A 55 -20.78 -0.51 -8.13
C GLU A 55 -21.88 0.24 -7.37
N LYS A 56 -22.90 0.75 -8.08
CA LYS A 56 -24.05 1.45 -7.46
C LYS A 56 -24.93 0.55 -6.60
N ASP A 57 -24.89 -0.75 -6.85
CA ASP A 57 -25.65 -1.77 -6.12
C ASP A 57 -24.79 -2.44 -5.04
N ALA A 58 -23.55 -2.01 -4.85
CA ALA A 58 -22.69 -2.46 -3.77
C ALA A 58 -23.07 -1.74 -2.46
N ALA A 59 -23.37 -2.52 -1.42
CA ALA A 59 -23.65 -1.96 -0.11
C ALA A 59 -22.38 -1.30 0.45
N PRO A 60 -22.47 -0.09 1.04
CA PRO A 60 -21.30 0.59 1.59
C PRO A 60 -20.65 -0.17 2.76
N HIS A 61 -19.38 0.13 3.02
CA HIS A 61 -18.73 -0.24 4.28
C HIS A 61 -19.59 0.19 5.48
N HIS A 62 -19.59 -0.61 6.55
CA HIS A 62 -20.36 -0.40 7.78
C HIS A 62 -21.90 -0.54 7.66
N THR A 63 -22.40 -1.24 6.65
CA THR A 63 -23.82 -1.61 6.55
C THR A 63 -24.06 -3.10 6.80
N PRO A 64 -25.24 -3.53 7.27
CA PRO A 64 -25.54 -4.95 7.49
C PRO A 64 -25.48 -5.80 6.22
N ASP A 65 -25.73 -5.19 5.06
CA ASP A 65 -25.72 -5.83 3.75
C ASP A 65 -24.33 -5.81 3.10
N PHE A 66 -23.31 -5.28 3.79
CA PHE A 66 -21.94 -5.27 3.30
C PHE A 66 -21.46 -6.70 3.04
N TYR A 67 -20.95 -6.92 1.83
CA TYR A 67 -20.46 -8.21 1.39
C TYR A 67 -19.18 -8.02 0.58
N ILE A 68 -18.20 -8.88 0.87
CA ILE A 68 -16.93 -8.95 0.17
C ILE A 68 -16.81 -10.31 -0.53
N ASP A 69 -16.44 -10.28 -1.81
CA ASP A 69 -16.00 -11.45 -2.57
C ASP A 69 -14.51 -11.70 -2.28
N ASP A 70 -14.23 -12.77 -1.55
CA ASP A 70 -12.88 -13.15 -1.14
C ASP A 70 -12.17 -14.06 -2.16
N SER A 71 -12.81 -14.40 -3.29
CA SER A 71 -12.25 -15.29 -4.31
C SER A 71 -10.96 -14.77 -4.95
N ARG A 72 -10.66 -13.48 -4.77
CA ARG A 72 -9.48 -12.78 -5.29
C ARG A 72 -8.67 -12.05 -4.21
N LEU A 73 -8.75 -12.48 -2.95
CA LEU A 73 -7.93 -11.91 -1.88
C LEU A 73 -6.40 -12.04 -2.15
N ASP A 74 -6.02 -13.00 -3.01
CA ASP A 74 -4.65 -13.18 -3.50
C ASP A 74 -4.09 -11.96 -4.25
N VAL A 75 -4.95 -11.10 -4.82
CA VAL A 75 -4.60 -9.82 -5.45
C VAL A 75 -3.87 -8.91 -4.46
N GLY A 76 -4.40 -8.76 -3.25
CA GLY A 76 -3.79 -7.94 -2.20
C GLY A 76 -2.42 -8.47 -1.77
N ILE A 77 -2.29 -9.79 -1.65
CA ILE A 77 -1.02 -10.45 -1.31
C ILE A 77 0.01 -10.21 -2.41
N LYS A 78 -0.36 -10.42 -3.69
CA LYS A 78 0.53 -10.18 -4.84
C LYS A 78 0.97 -8.73 -4.92
N ALA A 79 0.04 -7.78 -4.74
CA ALA A 79 0.35 -6.36 -4.74
C ALA A 79 1.35 -6.01 -3.62
N PHE A 80 1.08 -6.46 -2.39
CA PHE A 80 1.96 -6.22 -1.25
C PHE A 80 3.35 -6.82 -1.44
N CYS A 81 3.45 -8.08 -1.88
CA CYS A 81 4.74 -8.72 -2.13
C CYS A 81 5.54 -8.00 -3.23
N ASN A 82 4.91 -7.60 -4.33
CA ASN A 82 5.60 -6.85 -5.38
C ASN A 82 6.11 -5.49 -4.87
N ILE A 83 5.30 -4.77 -4.08
CA ILE A 83 5.74 -3.53 -3.43
C ILE A 83 6.97 -3.78 -2.56
N VAL A 84 6.93 -4.80 -1.69
CA VAL A 84 8.05 -5.12 -0.78
C VAL A 84 9.33 -5.47 -1.54
N PHE A 85 9.25 -6.28 -2.60
CA PHE A 85 10.42 -6.71 -3.35
C PHE A 85 10.99 -5.63 -4.28
N ASP A 86 10.13 -4.79 -4.86
CA ASP A 86 10.56 -3.75 -5.78
C ASP A 86 10.90 -2.44 -5.05
N TYR A 87 10.49 -2.27 -3.79
CA TYR A 87 10.81 -1.10 -2.99
C TYR A 87 12.32 -1.01 -2.75
N GLN A 88 12.94 -0.07 -3.45
CA GLN A 88 14.27 0.41 -3.15
C GLN A 88 14.15 1.65 -2.27
N PRO A 89 14.87 1.72 -1.13
CA PRO A 89 14.92 2.94 -0.32
C PRO A 89 15.31 4.10 -1.21
N MET A 90 14.53 5.19 -1.20
CA MET A 90 14.88 6.39 -1.96
C MET A 90 16.25 6.89 -1.51
N THR A 91 17.30 6.58 -2.28
CA THR A 91 18.62 7.13 -2.02
C THR A 91 18.55 8.62 -2.33
N LYS A 92 18.73 9.44 -1.31
CA LYS A 92 18.75 10.89 -1.43
C LYS A 92 19.74 11.29 -2.52
N THR A 93 19.25 11.78 -3.66
CA THR A 93 20.13 12.14 -4.78
C THR A 93 21.04 13.32 -4.39
N ALA A 94 22.33 13.02 -4.37
CA ALA A 94 23.51 13.87 -4.50
C ALA A 94 23.62 15.13 -3.63
N GLY A 95 24.31 14.97 -2.50
CA GLY A 95 24.93 16.07 -1.76
C GLY A 95 25.53 15.61 -0.43
N VAL A 96 26.83 15.26 -0.45
CA VAL A 96 27.75 15.15 0.71
C VAL A 96 27.90 13.78 1.40
N SER A 97 29.09 13.20 1.12
CA SER A 97 30.00 12.31 1.86
C SER A 97 29.49 11.25 2.85
N ASN A 98 29.86 10.00 2.54
CA ASN A 98 30.36 8.93 3.42
C ASN A 98 29.94 8.99 4.90
N GLY A 99 29.03 8.10 5.28
CA GLY A 99 28.82 7.78 6.69
C GLY A 99 27.53 7.01 6.96
N LYS A 100 27.69 5.70 7.11
CA LYS A 100 26.71 4.70 7.60
C LYS A 100 25.66 4.26 6.58
N ASN A 101 26.08 3.26 5.80
CA ASN A 101 25.19 2.34 5.10
C ASN A 101 24.13 1.83 6.08
N PHE A 102 22.87 1.83 5.64
CA PHE A 102 21.84 1.02 6.27
C PHE A 102 22.35 -0.43 6.31
N PRO A 103 22.10 -1.16 7.41
CA PRO A 103 22.61 -2.51 7.54
C PRO A 103 22.04 -3.37 6.39
N GLU A 104 22.93 -4.15 5.80
CA GLU A 104 22.73 -5.11 4.73
C GLU A 104 21.84 -6.27 5.24
N ILE A 105 20.57 -6.00 5.50
CA ILE A 105 19.61 -6.99 6.05
C ILE A 105 18.68 -7.54 4.95
N LEU A 106 18.76 -7.02 3.72
CA LEU A 106 17.90 -7.45 2.62
C LEU A 106 18.61 -8.27 1.53
N SER A 107 19.89 -8.64 1.71
CA SER A 107 20.62 -9.49 0.74
C SER A 107 20.52 -10.99 1.02
N GLU A 108 20.01 -11.40 2.18
CA GLU A 108 19.62 -12.80 2.44
C GLU A 108 18.11 -12.95 2.23
N GLN A 109 17.73 -13.70 1.20
CA GLN A 109 16.37 -14.19 1.02
C GLN A 109 16.07 -15.22 2.12
N VAL A 110 15.65 -14.75 3.30
CA VAL A 110 15.18 -15.61 4.38
C VAL A 110 13.71 -15.97 4.12
N PRO A 111 13.33 -17.27 4.13
CA PRO A 111 11.96 -17.69 3.88
C PRO A 111 10.97 -17.03 4.85
N VAL A 112 9.78 -16.71 4.32
CA VAL A 112 8.73 -15.79 4.84
C VAL A 112 8.13 -16.21 6.20
N GLU A 113 8.60 -17.30 6.81
CA GLU A 113 7.90 -18.07 7.84
C GLU A 113 8.13 -17.55 9.28
N ASN A 114 8.97 -16.53 9.48
CA ASN A 114 9.57 -16.25 10.81
C ASN A 114 9.30 -14.87 11.44
N TYR A 115 8.39 -14.04 10.91
CA TYR A 115 8.31 -12.63 11.33
C TYR A 115 6.95 -12.21 11.92
N PHE A 116 6.60 -12.72 13.10
CA PHE A 116 5.61 -12.08 13.98
C PHE A 116 6.20 -11.92 15.39
N SER A 117 6.63 -10.71 15.75
CA SER A 117 6.57 -10.24 17.16
C SER A 117 6.72 -8.72 17.26
N GLU A 118 5.91 -8.15 18.14
CA GLU A 118 5.51 -6.75 18.29
C GLU A 118 6.54 -5.79 18.92
N ARG A 119 6.51 -4.51 18.50
CA ARG A 119 6.19 -3.30 19.33
C ARG A 119 6.89 -2.02 18.82
N LEU A 120 6.10 -0.97 18.58
CA LEU A 120 6.50 0.43 18.33
C LEU A 120 5.37 1.36 18.80
N PHE A 121 5.66 2.40 19.61
CA PHE A 121 4.95 3.70 19.71
C PHE A 121 5.93 4.70 20.37
N ASP A 122 6.11 5.96 19.93
CA ASP A 122 5.19 7.11 20.04
C ASP A 122 5.56 8.35 19.14
N VAL A 123 4.72 9.43 19.22
CA VAL A 123 4.84 10.88 18.88
C VAL A 123 4.41 11.43 17.48
N PRO A 124 4.00 12.72 17.29
CA PRO A 124 2.63 13.17 16.99
C PRO A 124 2.41 13.92 15.64
N PHE A 125 1.16 14.36 15.45
CA PHE A 125 0.34 14.80 14.29
C PHE A 125 0.78 15.99 13.38
N GLN A 126 0.57 15.86 12.06
CA GLN A 126 0.18 16.95 11.12
C GLN A 126 -0.35 16.45 9.74
N SER A 127 -1.29 17.20 9.15
CA SER A 127 -2.33 16.78 8.19
C SER A 127 -1.95 16.28 6.77
N PHE A 128 -2.64 15.19 6.40
CA PHE A 128 -3.25 14.72 5.12
C PHE A 128 -2.79 15.20 3.73
N GLY A 129 -2.52 14.17 2.91
CA GLY A 129 -2.56 14.16 1.45
C GLY A 129 -2.36 12.72 0.96
N LEU A 130 -3.43 11.92 0.91
CA LEU A 130 -3.43 10.55 0.37
C LEU A 130 -4.13 10.57 -0.99
N GLU A 131 -3.36 10.59 -2.06
CA GLU A 131 -3.86 10.14 -3.36
C GLU A 131 -3.98 8.61 -3.27
N SER A 132 -5.21 8.09 -3.36
CA SER A 132 -5.47 6.65 -3.32
C SER A 132 -5.49 6.08 -4.72
N VAL A 133 -4.75 5.00 -4.92
CA VAL A 133 -4.87 4.12 -6.10
C VAL A 133 -5.75 2.95 -5.70
N SER A 134 -6.63 2.50 -6.57
CA SER A 134 -7.42 1.29 -6.34
C SER A 134 -7.12 0.24 -7.40
N ALA A 135 -7.02 -1.00 -6.95
CA ALA A 135 -6.80 -2.20 -7.75
C ALA A 135 -8.09 -3.03 -7.71
N PHE A 136 -8.68 -3.40 -8.85
CA PHE A 136 -9.93 -4.19 -8.91
C PHE A 136 -9.73 -5.57 -9.52
#